data_AF-A0A3E5BRB1-F1
#
_entry.id   AF-A0A3E5BRB1-F1
#
_cell.length_a   1.000
_cell.length_b   1.000
_cell.length_c   1.000
_cell.angle_alpha   90.00
_cell.angle_beta   90.00
_cell.angle_gamma   90.00
#
_symmetry.space_group_name_H-M   'P 1'
#
loop_
_entity.id
_entity.type
_entity.pdbx_description
1 polymer ?
#
loop_
_entity_poly.entity_id
_entity_poly.type
_entity_poly.pdbx_seq_one_letter_code
_entity_poly.pdbx_strand_id
1 'polypeptide(L)' 'MKKILNISEMKQVRGGAAPSKMCGEGEQLYTCTSDYGNGQTSIGAVCAKSGNAAGAAVMSAHGAAGSMTVVCN' A
#
# COMPACT_ATOMS: atom_id res chain seq x y z
N MET A 1 -30.69 -11.58 12.73
CA MET A 1 -30.60 -10.10 12.65
C MET A 1 -29.21 -9.76 12.14
N LYS A 2 -29.07 -9.02 11.03
CA LYS A 2 -27.76 -8.55 10.53
C LYS A 2 -27.41 -7.28 11.30
N LYS A 3 -26.30 -7.28 12.05
CA LYS A 3 -25.78 -6.05 12.68
C LYS A 3 -25.34 -5.10 11.57
N ILE A 4 -26.01 -3.96 11.45
CA ILE A 4 -25.57 -2.85 10.62
C ILE A 4 -24.46 -2.14 11.41
N LEU A 5 -23.22 -2.18 10.91
CA LEU A 5 -22.12 -1.44 11.52
C LEU A 5 -22.37 0.06 11.37
N ASN A 6 -22.28 0.78 12.48
CA ASN A 6 -22.44 2.23 12.51
C ASN A 6 -21.16 2.89 11.95
N ILE A 7 -21.29 3.77 10.95
CA ILE A 7 -20.16 4.45 10.31
C ILE A 7 -19.32 5.26 11.31
N SER A 8 -19.92 5.76 12.39
CA SER A 8 -19.20 6.48 13.47
C SER A 8 -18.23 5.57 14.25
N GLU A 9 -18.47 4.26 14.27
CA GLU A 9 -17.62 3.27 14.94
C GLU A 9 -16.61 2.63 13.98
N MET A 10 -16.77 2.87 12.67
CA MET A 10 -15.81 2.42 11.67
C MET A 10 -14.63 3.39 11.67
N LYS A 11 -13.53 2.97 12.31
CA LYS A 11 -12.23 3.62 12.14
C LYS A 11 -11.96 3.70 10.64
N GLN A 12 -12.00 4.90 10.09
CA GLN A 12 -11.58 5.14 8.71
C GLN A 12 -10.08 4.82 8.66
N VAL A 13 -9.75 3.58 8.31
CA VAL A 13 -8.37 3.20 8.01
C VAL A 13 -8.10 3.92 6.70
N ARG A 14 -7.53 5.13 6.80
CA ARG A 14 -7.01 5.87 5.66
C ARG A 14 -5.85 5.03 5.13
N GLY A 15 -6.18 4.03 4.30
CA GLY A 15 -5.24 3.31 3.47
C GLY A 15 -4.78 4.29 2.41
N GLY A 16 -3.83 5.12 2.79
CA GLY A 16 -3.38 6.26 2.03
C GLY A 16 -2.03 6.73 2.55
N ALA A 17 -1.26 7.32 1.65
CA ALA A 17 0.05 7.90 1.91
C ALA A 17 0.02 8.79 3.15
N ALA A 18 0.82 8.44 4.16
CA ALA A 18 0.87 9.16 5.42
C ALA A 18 2.28 9.67 5.69
N PRO A 19 2.45 10.92 6.14
CA PRO A 19 3.73 11.36 6.69
C PRO A 19 4.14 10.44 7.84
N SER A 20 5.36 9.91 7.79
CA SER A 20 5.88 9.01 8.83
C SER A 20 7.29 9.43 9.22
N LYS A 21 7.59 9.38 10.53
CA LYS A 21 8.96 9.59 11.04
C LYS A 21 9.95 8.50 10.59
N MET A 22 9.45 7.42 10.00
CA MET A 22 10.26 6.35 9.42
C MET A 22 10.76 6.68 8.01
N CYS A 23 10.17 7.68 7.36
CA CYS A 23 10.51 8.06 6.00
C CYS A 23 11.41 9.30 5.96
N GLY A 24 12.13 9.47 4.85
CA GLY A 24 12.99 10.63 4.65
C GLY A 24 12.20 11.94 4.55
N GLU A 25 12.91 13.06 4.64
CA GLU A 25 12.29 14.38 4.50
C GLU A 25 11.61 14.52 3.13
N GLY A 26 10.32 14.88 3.14
CA GLY A 26 9.49 15.00 1.94
C GLY A 26 8.94 13.68 1.39
N GLU A 27 9.14 12.56 2.08
CA GLU A 27 8.53 11.27 1.75
C GLU A 27 7.28 10.98 2.58
N GLN A 28 6.40 10.17 1.99
CA GLN A 28 5.23 9.63 2.65
C GLN A 28 5.34 8.11 2.68
N LEU A 29 4.76 7.51 3.71
CA LEU A 29 4.62 6.08 3.85
C LEU A 29 3.38 5.64 3.06
N TYR A 30 3.61 4.98 1.93
CA TYR A 30 2.58 4.39 1.09
C TYR A 30 2.32 2.96 1.50
N THR A 31 1.06 2.54 1.50
CA THR A 31 0.71 1.12 1.66
C THR A 31 0.50 0.52 0.29
N CYS A 32 1.28 -0.51 -0.04
CA CYS A 32 1.24 -1.18 -1.32
C CYS A 32 0.72 -2.60 -1.18
N THR A 33 -0.18 -2.98 -2.08
CA THR A 33 -0.60 -4.36 -2.29
C THR A 33 0.06 -4.88 -3.56
N SER A 34 0.78 -5.99 -3.44
CA SER A 34 1.36 -6.74 -4.56
C SER A 34 0.53 -7.99 -4.81
N ASP A 35 0.03 -8.16 -6.02
CA ASP A 35 -0.65 -9.37 -6.51
C ASP A 35 0.27 -10.10 -7.48
N TYR A 36 0.56 -11.37 -7.21
CA TYR A 36 1.47 -12.20 -8.01
C TYR A 36 0.76 -12.98 -9.13
N GLY A 37 -0.54 -12.78 -9.33
CA GLY A 37 -1.33 -13.42 -10.40
C GLY A 37 -1.65 -14.90 -10.18
N ASN A 38 -1.22 -15.48 -9.07
CA ASN A 38 -1.47 -16.87 -8.66
C ASN A 38 -2.43 -16.97 -7.45
N GLY A 39 -3.17 -15.90 -7.16
CA GLY A 39 -4.04 -15.77 -6.00
C GLY A 39 -3.31 -15.43 -4.70
N GLN A 40 -1.98 -15.27 -4.73
CA GLN A 40 -1.23 -14.75 -3.59
C GLN A 40 -1.15 -13.23 -3.67
N THR A 41 -1.44 -12.59 -2.55
CA THR A 41 -1.28 -11.14 -2.36
C THR A 41 -0.41 -10.86 -1.15
N SER A 42 0.44 -9.84 -1.23
CA SER A 42 1.19 -9.33 -0.09
C SER A 42 0.88 -7.85 0.12
N ILE A 43 0.89 -7.40 1.38
CA ILE A 43 0.69 -6.00 1.73
C ILE A 43 1.93 -5.55 2.48
N GLY A 44 2.52 -4.44 2.02
CA GLY A 44 3.70 -3.83 2.61
C GLY A 44 3.59 -2.32 2.65
N ALA A 45 4.52 -1.67 3.35
CA ALA A 45 4.62 -0.22 3.38
C ALA A 45 5.99 0.22 2.83
N VAL A 46 6.01 1.29 2.06
CA VAL A 46 7.22 1.84 1.44
C VAL A 46 7.25 3.36 1.56
N CYS A 47 8.42 3.91 1.86
CA CYS A 47 8.63 5.35 1.84
C CYS A 47 8.91 5.81 0.42
N ALA A 48 8.15 6.79 -0.06
CA ALA A 48 8.36 7.38 -1.38
C ALA A 48 7.85 8.82 -1.43
N LYS A 49 8.28 9.58 -2.44
CA LYS A 49 7.78 10.95 -2.69
C LYS A 49 6.45 10.99 -3.45
N SER A 50 6.06 9.88 -4.06
CA SER A 50 4.80 9.74 -4.81
C SER A 50 4.36 8.29 -4.88
N GLY A 51 3.07 8.05 -5.13
CA GLY A 51 2.52 6.69 -5.28
C GLY A 51 3.14 5.91 -6.45
N ASN A 52 3.49 6.60 -7.55
CA ASN A 52 4.20 5.97 -8.68
C ASN A 52 5.61 5.52 -8.28
N ALA A 53 6.34 6.35 -7.52
CA ALA A 53 7.67 6.00 -7.03
C ALA A 53 7.60 4.83 -6.03
N ALA A 54 6.58 4.80 -5.17
CA ALA A 54 6.30 3.67 -4.29
C ALA A 54 6.07 2.37 -5.07
N GLY A 55 5.19 2.41 -6.09
CA GLY A 55 4.91 1.26 -6.95
C GLY A 55 6.16 0.75 -7.66
N ALA A 56 6.94 1.66 -8.27
CA ALA A 56 8.19 1.31 -8.94
C ALA A 56 9.24 0.71 -7.99
N ALA A 57 9.35 1.23 -6.76
CA ALA A 57 10.26 0.70 -5.74
C ALA A 57 9.89 -0.73 -5.33
N VAL A 58 8.60 -0.99 -5.10
CA VAL A 58 8.09 -2.33 -4.77
C VAL A 58 8.29 -3.30 -5.94
N MET A 59 7.96 -2.89 -7.17
CA MET A 59 8.22 -3.71 -8.37
C MET A 59 9.71 -4.03 -8.54
N SER A 60 10.59 -3.08 -8.26
CA SER A 60 12.05 -3.28 -8.34
C SER A 60 12.55 -4.24 -7.27
N ALA A 61 12.01 -4.16 -6.05
CA ALA A 61 12.40 -5.04 -4.93
C ALA A 61 11.97 -6.50 -5.15
N HIS A 62 10.85 -6.73 -5.84
CA HIS A 62 10.38 -8.08 -6.18
C HIS A 62 11.04 -8.67 -7.44
N GLY A 63 11.94 -7.92 -8.08
CA GLY A 63 12.85 -8.42 -9.12
C GLY A 63 12.13 -9.15 -10.26
N ALA A 64 11.50 -8.43 -11.18
CA ALA A 64 10.95 -8.97 -12.44
C ALA A 64 10.12 -10.27 -12.31
N ALA A 65 9.49 -10.51 -11.15
CA ALA A 65 8.53 -11.59 -11.00
C ALA A 65 7.35 -11.29 -11.94
N GLY A 66 7.20 -12.09 -12.98
CA GLY A 66 6.27 -11.85 -14.08
C GLY A 66 4.83 -11.55 -13.62
N SER A 67 4.08 -10.84 -14.47
CA SER A 67 2.65 -10.47 -14.29
C SER A 67 2.24 -9.94 -12.91
N MET A 68 3.18 -9.47 -12.07
CA MET A 68 2.86 -8.93 -10.75
C MET A 68 2.24 -7.53 -10.91
N THR A 69 1.09 -7.31 -10.27
CA THR A 69 0.45 -5.99 -10.22
C THR A 69 0.67 -5.37 -8.86
N VAL A 70 1.09 -4.10 -8.82
CA VAL A 70 1.31 -3.35 -7.57
C VAL A 70 0.40 -2.13 -7.54
N VAL A 71 -0.35 -1.98 -6.46
CA VAL A 71 -1.19 -0.80 -6.19
C VAL A 71 -0.77 -0.19 -4.87
N CYS A 72 -0.33 1.06 -4.90
CA CYS A 72 0.09 1.82 -3.72
C CYS A 72 -0.88 2.97 -3.46
N ASN A 73 -1.36 3.08 -2.22
CA ASN A 73 -2.25 4.16 -1.76
C ASN A 73 -1.55 5.00 -0.69
#